data_AF-A0A813HTV9-F1
#
_entry.id   AF-A0A813HTV9-F1
#
_cell.length_a   1.000
_cell.length_b   1.000
_cell.length_c   1.000
_cell.angle_alpha   90.00
_cell.angle_beta   90.00
_cell.angle_gamma   90.00
#
_symmetry.space_group_name_H-M   'P 1'
#
loop_
_entity.id
_entity.type
_entity.pdbx_description
1 polymer ?
#
loop_
_entity_poly.entity_id
_entity_poly.type
_entity_poly.pdbx_seq_one_letter_code
_entity_poly.pdbx_strand_id
1 'polypeptide(L)'
;MLRGLWTCAAGYTGQAVHLCSEGFGQCLPLPELRGCKRLQSCRPPPIPLERICEWNNTNCSAEWYGTAAGASCEVRCKFPFNGSHGLSYCPEDNTHEMTPTRFVPWLQQPACVMNCPDPRIVPPGFVYIFPKGYAEDANGNWRCAPGYAGKIFFNCTFKDGANCTMVKEPAGCLPLAM
;
A
#
# COMPACT_ATOMS: atom_id res chain seq x y z
N MET A 1 41.37 -7.95 33.18
CA MET A 1 40.33 -8.48 32.27
C MET A 1 39.03 -7.72 32.53
N LEU A 2 38.77 -6.63 31.83
CA LEU A 2 37.43 -6.02 31.81
C LEU A 2 36.67 -6.67 30.64
N ARG A 3 35.89 -7.71 30.93
CA ARG A 3 35.00 -8.35 29.95
C ARG A 3 33.73 -7.50 29.85
N GLY A 4 33.83 -6.38 29.14
CA GLY A 4 32.63 -5.74 28.60
C GLY A 4 32.07 -6.63 27.51
N LEU A 5 30.77 -6.97 27.59
CA LEU A 5 30.07 -7.56 26.46
C LEU A 5 29.96 -6.47 25.38
N TRP A 6 30.70 -6.62 24.28
CA TRP A 6 30.51 -5.73 23.13
C TRP A 6 29.09 -5.93 22.58
N THR A 7 28.43 -4.83 22.24
CA THR A 7 27.10 -4.83 21.61
C THR A 7 27.15 -4.00 20.33
N CYS A 8 26.23 -4.28 19.40
CA CYS A 8 26.13 -3.48 18.19
C CYS A 8 25.67 -2.06 18.50
N ALA A 9 26.19 -1.09 17.74
CA ALA A 9 25.77 0.29 17.81
C ALA A 9 24.35 0.47 17.25
N ALA A 10 23.71 1.60 17.55
CA ALA A 10 22.39 1.91 17.01
C ALA A 10 22.39 1.86 15.47
N GLY A 11 21.38 1.22 14.87
CA GLY A 11 21.31 1.00 13.42
C GLY A 11 22.12 -0.22 12.92
N TYR A 12 22.69 -1.01 13.83
CA TYR A 12 23.33 -2.29 13.53
C TYR A 12 22.74 -3.39 14.41
N THR A 13 22.70 -4.61 13.90
CA THR A 13 22.28 -5.82 14.65
C THR A 13 23.26 -6.97 14.38
N GLY A 14 23.07 -8.09 15.07
CA GLY A 14 23.94 -9.25 15.06
C GLY A 14 24.70 -9.41 16.36
N GLN A 15 25.63 -10.35 16.36
CA GLN A 15 26.46 -10.65 17.52
C GLN A 15 27.81 -9.95 17.37
N ALA A 16 28.12 -9.01 18.25
CA ALA A 16 29.44 -8.39 18.28
C ALA A 16 30.47 -9.42 18.77
N VAL A 17 31.50 -9.66 17.97
CA VAL A 17 32.59 -10.59 18.30
C VAL A 17 33.91 -9.84 18.28
N HIS A 18 34.67 -9.98 19.35
CA HIS A 18 36.04 -9.49 19.45
C HIS A 18 37.01 -10.61 19.11
N LEU A 19 37.74 -10.44 18.01
CA LEU A 19 38.71 -11.40 17.49
C LEU A 19 40.09 -10.75 17.43
N CYS A 20 41.14 -11.57 17.42
CA CYS A 20 42.49 -11.12 17.13
C CYS A 20 42.87 -11.69 15.75
N SER A 21 43.20 -10.82 14.80
CA SER A 21 43.73 -11.22 13.49
C SER A 21 45.24 -11.03 13.44
N GLU A 22 45.95 -11.83 12.65
CA GLU A 22 47.40 -11.69 12.49
C GLU A 22 47.71 -10.38 11.75
N GLY A 23 48.54 -9.53 12.36
CA GLY A 23 48.99 -8.30 11.72
C GLY A 23 49.91 -8.57 10.52
N PHE A 24 49.71 -7.84 9.42
CA PHE A 24 50.61 -7.91 8.27
C PHE A 24 52.03 -7.47 8.68
N GLY A 25 52.99 -8.39 8.63
CA GLY A 25 54.43 -8.11 8.76
C GLY A 25 54.98 -7.99 10.18
N GLN A 26 54.14 -8.05 11.21
CA GLN A 26 54.55 -8.11 12.61
C GLN A 26 53.64 -9.15 13.27
N CYS A 27 54.19 -10.24 13.82
CA CYS A 27 53.45 -11.34 14.47
C CYS A 27 52.73 -10.91 15.78
N LEU A 28 52.14 -9.72 15.78
CA LEU A 28 51.36 -9.13 16.85
C LEU A 28 49.88 -9.25 16.47
N PRO A 29 49.04 -9.82 17.36
CA PRO A 29 47.60 -9.87 17.13
C PRO A 29 47.03 -8.45 17.11
N LEU A 30 46.32 -8.11 16.04
CA LEU A 30 45.54 -6.88 15.96
C LEU A 30 44.10 -7.17 16.41
N PRO A 31 43.58 -6.42 17.40
CA PRO A 31 42.20 -6.58 17.82
C PRO A 31 41.25 -6.09 16.73
N GLU A 32 40.21 -6.88 16.46
CA GLU A 32 39.19 -6.59 15.46
C GLU A 32 37.79 -6.88 16.01
N LEU A 33 36.85 -5.97 15.74
CA LEU A 33 35.43 -6.16 16.07
C LEU A 33 34.67 -6.52 14.79
N ARG A 34 33.96 -7.65 14.82
CA ARG A 34 33.15 -8.16 13.71
C ARG A 34 31.74 -8.53 14.16
N GLY A 35 30.89 -8.88 13.19
CA GLY A 35 29.59 -9.53 13.43
C GLY A 35 28.39 -8.58 13.49
N CYS A 36 28.60 -7.30 13.79
CA CYS A 36 27.56 -6.28 13.64
C CYS A 36 27.38 -5.90 12.17
N LYS A 37 26.15 -5.96 11.68
CA LYS A 37 25.76 -5.59 10.32
C LYS A 37 24.72 -4.48 10.34
N ARG A 38 24.78 -3.60 9.35
CA ARG A 38 23.92 -2.43 9.26
C ARG A 38 22.48 -2.84 8.95
N LEU A 39 21.53 -2.38 9.77
CA LEU A 39 20.10 -2.47 9.50
C LEU A 39 19.76 -1.68 8.24
N GLN A 40 18.86 -2.24 7.44
CA GLN A 40 18.39 -1.60 6.22
C GLN A 40 16.94 -1.17 6.41
N SER A 41 16.41 -0.48 5.41
CA SER A 41 14.97 -0.28 5.32
C SER A 41 14.38 -1.23 4.28
N CYS A 42 13.15 -1.69 4.53
CA CYS A 42 12.39 -2.47 3.57
C CYS A 42 11.69 -1.57 2.54
N ARG A 43 11.50 -2.11 1.34
CA ARG A 43 10.68 -1.51 0.29
C ARG A 43 9.21 -1.85 0.51
N PRO A 44 8.28 -0.98 0.04
CA PRO A 44 6.84 -1.26 0.04
C PRO A 44 6.53 -2.63 -0.59
N PRO A 45 5.50 -3.35 -0.13
CA PRO A 45 5.17 -4.63 -0.74
C PRO A 45 4.74 -4.41 -2.20
N PRO A 46 5.18 -5.28 -3.14
CA PRO A 46 4.80 -5.14 -4.53
C PRO A 46 3.31 -5.41 -4.65
N ILE A 47 2.61 -4.53 -5.36
CA ILE A 47 1.19 -4.72 -5.66
C ILE A 47 1.10 -5.52 -6.98
N PRO A 48 0.43 -6.68 -6.99
CA PRO A 48 0.18 -7.43 -8.22
C PRO A 48 -0.60 -6.58 -9.24
N LEU A 49 -0.35 -6.79 -10.54
CA LEU A 49 -0.99 -5.99 -11.61
C LEU A 49 -2.52 -6.07 -11.53
N GLU A 50 -3.08 -7.21 -11.16
CA GLU A 50 -4.51 -7.43 -11.00
C GLU A 50 -5.13 -6.66 -9.81
N ARG A 51 -4.32 -6.24 -8.83
CA ARG A 51 -4.77 -5.45 -7.66
C ARG A 51 -4.31 -4.00 -7.71
N ILE A 52 -3.64 -3.57 -8.78
CA ILE A 52 -2.99 -2.24 -8.86
C ILE A 52 -3.98 -1.09 -8.72
N CYS A 53 -5.24 -1.31 -9.08
CA CYS A 53 -6.32 -0.34 -8.95
C CYS A 53 -7.12 -0.46 -7.65
N GLU A 54 -6.93 -1.55 -6.90
CA GLU A 54 -7.64 -1.81 -5.66
C GLU A 54 -6.81 -1.40 -4.45
N TRP A 55 -5.50 -1.60 -4.50
CA TRP A 55 -4.62 -1.45 -3.34
C TRP A 55 -3.79 -0.19 -3.44
N ASN A 56 -3.61 0.46 -2.30
CA ASN A 56 -2.79 1.64 -2.12
C ASN A 56 -1.73 1.39 -1.04
N ASN A 57 -0.48 1.28 -1.46
CA ASN A 57 0.68 1.17 -0.57
C ASN A 57 1.47 2.48 -0.46
N THR A 58 0.91 3.64 -0.82
CA THR A 58 1.63 4.92 -0.72
C THR A 58 2.08 5.23 0.70
N ASN A 59 1.34 4.76 1.72
CA ASN A 59 1.71 4.88 3.13
C ASN A 59 2.91 4.00 3.52
N CYS A 60 3.26 3.01 2.70
CA CYS A 60 4.49 2.23 2.84
C CYS A 60 5.67 2.88 2.10
N SER A 61 5.42 3.85 1.22
CA SER A 61 6.42 4.48 0.34
C SER A 61 6.73 5.94 0.63
N ALA A 62 5.88 6.65 1.38
CA ALA A 62 6.19 7.96 1.92
C ALA A 62 7.16 7.74 3.08
N GLU A 63 8.44 8.07 3.05
CA GLU A 63 9.14 9.18 2.43
C GLU A 63 10.59 8.74 2.21
N TRP A 64 11.05 8.46 0.98
CA TRP A 64 12.49 8.25 0.64
C TRP A 64 13.27 7.10 1.35
N TYR A 65 12.77 6.57 2.46
CA TYR A 65 13.49 5.70 3.40
C TYR A 65 12.84 4.34 3.60
N GLY A 66 11.70 4.04 2.96
CA GLY A 66 11.01 2.76 3.12
C GLY A 66 10.54 2.49 4.55
N THR A 67 10.21 1.25 4.87
CA THR A 67 9.80 0.84 6.22
C THR A 67 11.04 0.51 7.05
N ALA A 68 11.21 1.16 8.20
CA ALA A 68 12.33 0.89 9.10
C ALA A 68 12.33 -0.57 9.59
N ALA A 69 13.50 -1.10 9.95
CA ALA A 69 13.61 -2.41 10.58
C ALA A 69 12.69 -2.49 11.82
N GLY A 70 11.91 -3.57 11.93
CA GLY A 70 10.91 -3.77 12.98
C GLY A 70 9.62 -2.98 12.82
N ALA A 71 9.50 -2.10 11.82
CA ALA A 71 8.28 -1.36 11.58
C ALA A 71 7.32 -2.13 10.67
N SER A 72 6.02 -1.82 10.79
CA SER A 72 4.97 -2.28 9.90
C SER A 72 4.38 -1.13 9.10
N CYS A 73 3.81 -1.45 7.93
CA CYS A 73 3.04 -0.48 7.15
C CYS A 73 1.72 -1.08 6.69
N GLU A 74 0.71 -0.20 6.60
CA GLU A 74 -0.64 -0.54 6.16
C GLU A 74 -0.81 -0.29 4.66
N VAL A 75 -1.38 -1.27 3.97
CA VAL A 75 -1.85 -1.12 2.59
C VAL A 75 -3.37 -1.02 2.61
N ARG A 76 -3.90 0.08 2.07
CA ARG A 76 -5.34 0.40 2.14
C ARG A 76 -6.03 0.18 0.81
N CYS A 77 -7.35 0.09 0.82
CA CYS A 77 -8.12 0.09 -0.42
C CYS A 77 -8.11 1.48 -1.07
N LYS A 78 -7.93 1.54 -2.39
CA LYS A 78 -8.20 2.73 -3.19
C LYS A 78 -9.70 2.94 -3.30
N PHE A 79 -10.14 4.19 -3.33
CA PHE A 79 -11.52 4.48 -3.72
C PHE A 79 -11.77 3.97 -5.16
N PRO A 80 -12.94 3.36 -5.46
CA PRO A 80 -14.14 3.21 -4.63
C PRO A 80 -14.16 1.92 -3.78
N PHE A 81 -13.09 1.14 -3.78
CA PHE A 81 -13.02 -0.07 -2.98
C PHE A 81 -13.01 0.26 -1.49
N ASN A 82 -13.70 -0.57 -0.71
CA ASN A 82 -13.71 -0.50 0.74
C ASN A 82 -13.51 -1.89 1.33
N GLY A 83 -13.05 -1.96 2.58
CA GLY A 83 -12.83 -3.21 3.29
C GLY A 83 -11.69 -3.15 4.29
N SER A 84 -11.07 -4.29 4.55
CA SER A 84 -9.96 -4.39 5.51
C SER A 84 -8.65 -3.93 4.88
N HIS A 85 -7.82 -3.25 5.67
CA HIS A 85 -6.45 -2.96 5.27
C HIS A 85 -5.59 -4.22 5.36
N GLY A 86 -4.55 -4.27 4.54
CA GLY A 86 -3.47 -5.24 4.68
C GLY A 86 -2.37 -4.71 5.58
N LEU A 87 -1.64 -5.62 6.20
CA LEU A 87 -0.50 -5.32 7.04
C LEU A 87 0.73 -6.04 6.49
N SER A 88 1.83 -5.30 6.41
CA SER A 88 3.13 -5.83 6.04
C SER A 88 4.19 -5.35 7.03
N TYR A 89 5.22 -6.16 7.23
CA TYR A 89 6.19 -5.95 8.31
C TYR A 89 7.62 -6.06 7.79
N CYS A 90 8.49 -5.17 8.25
CA CYS A 90 9.91 -5.21 7.99
C CYS A 90 10.64 -5.91 9.14
N PRO A 91 11.38 -7.01 8.89
CA PRO A 91 12.11 -7.72 9.94
C PRO A 91 13.07 -6.82 10.72
N GLU A 92 13.16 -7.02 12.03
CA GLU A 92 14.11 -6.32 12.92
C GLU A 92 15.56 -6.59 12.52
N ASP A 93 15.88 -7.78 12.02
CA ASP A 93 17.25 -8.18 11.68
C ASP A 93 17.57 -8.11 10.17
N ASN A 94 17.07 -7.09 9.48
CA ASN A 94 17.17 -6.96 8.02
C ASN A 94 18.55 -6.49 7.50
N THR A 95 19.59 -7.25 7.81
CA THR A 95 20.99 -6.88 7.56
C THR A 95 21.51 -7.21 6.15
N HIS A 96 20.68 -7.75 5.26
CA HIS A 96 21.13 -8.17 3.94
C HIS A 96 21.25 -6.99 2.96
N GLU A 97 22.48 -6.57 2.69
CA GLU A 97 22.82 -5.42 1.82
C GLU A 97 22.60 -5.68 0.31
N MET A 98 22.33 -6.92 -0.14
CA MET A 98 22.33 -7.28 -1.57
C MET A 98 21.23 -8.23 -2.09
N THR A 99 20.13 -8.47 -1.36
CA THR A 99 19.04 -9.33 -1.90
C THR A 99 17.92 -8.53 -2.58
N PRO A 100 17.37 -9.01 -3.72
CA PRO A 100 16.21 -8.41 -4.39
C PRO A 100 14.89 -8.58 -3.60
N THR A 101 14.89 -9.32 -2.50
CA THR A 101 13.75 -9.55 -1.59
C THR A 101 13.63 -8.48 -0.49
N ARG A 102 13.80 -7.20 -0.85
CA ARG A 102 13.61 -6.06 0.08
C ARG A 102 12.15 -5.77 0.42
N PHE A 103 11.21 -6.51 -0.15
CA PHE A 103 9.79 -6.27 0.06
C PHE A 103 9.39 -6.73 1.46
N VAL A 104 8.64 -5.89 2.17
CA VAL A 104 8.00 -6.28 3.41
C VAL A 104 7.09 -7.49 3.17
N PRO A 105 7.28 -8.63 3.86
CA PRO A 105 6.34 -9.74 3.79
C PRO A 105 4.95 -9.30 4.26
N TRP A 106 3.93 -9.91 3.65
CA TRP A 106 2.55 -9.74 4.06
C TRP A 106 2.29 -10.54 5.33
N LEU A 107 1.82 -9.86 6.38
CA LEU A 107 1.17 -10.51 7.51
C LEU A 107 -0.31 -10.77 7.18
N GLN A 108 -0.94 -9.83 6.49
CA GLN A 108 -2.32 -9.89 6.06
C GLN A 108 -2.50 -9.09 4.77
N GLN A 109 -3.19 -9.67 3.77
CA GLN A 109 -3.53 -8.94 2.56
C GLN A 109 -4.83 -8.12 2.73
N PRO A 110 -4.97 -6.96 2.07
CA PRO A 110 -6.20 -6.19 2.10
C PRO A 110 -7.34 -6.98 1.45
N ALA A 111 -8.51 -7.01 2.07
CA ALA A 111 -9.74 -7.51 1.46
C ALA A 111 -10.56 -6.31 0.97
N CYS A 112 -10.34 -5.93 -0.29
CA CYS A 112 -11.01 -4.81 -0.93
C CYS A 112 -12.20 -5.30 -1.76
N VAL A 113 -13.38 -4.76 -1.48
CA VAL A 113 -14.59 -5.01 -2.24
C VAL A 113 -15.02 -3.70 -2.87
N MET A 114 -15.35 -3.74 -4.16
CA MET A 114 -15.88 -2.56 -4.84
C MET A 114 -17.21 -2.19 -4.19
N ASN A 115 -17.26 -1.03 -3.56
CA ASN A 115 -18.50 -0.44 -3.10
C ASN A 115 -18.68 0.87 -3.85
N CYS A 116 -19.86 1.15 -4.37
CA CYS A 116 -20.15 2.40 -5.05
C CYS A 116 -21.04 3.28 -4.17
N PRO A 117 -20.58 3.68 -2.96
CA PRO A 117 -21.38 4.58 -2.14
C PRO A 117 -21.50 5.91 -2.88
N ASP A 118 -22.67 6.53 -2.80
CA ASP A 118 -22.86 7.86 -3.34
C ASP A 118 -21.92 8.83 -2.60
N PRO A 119 -20.84 9.33 -3.23
CA PRO A 119 -19.95 10.23 -2.52
C PRO A 119 -20.71 11.56 -2.38
N ARG A 120 -21.04 11.94 -1.15
CA ARG A 120 -21.60 13.28 -0.85
C ARG A 120 -20.68 14.41 -1.34
N ILE A 121 -19.40 14.11 -1.55
CA ILE A 121 -18.39 15.00 -2.10
C ILE A 121 -17.57 14.22 -3.14
N VAL A 122 -17.68 14.61 -4.42
CA VAL A 122 -16.92 14.01 -5.52
C VAL A 122 -15.45 14.42 -5.40
N PRO A 123 -14.49 13.48 -5.29
CA PRO A 123 -13.07 13.83 -5.28
C PRO A 123 -12.64 14.49 -6.61
N PRO A 124 -11.64 15.39 -6.58
CA PRO A 124 -11.09 15.98 -7.81
C PRO A 124 -10.65 14.88 -8.79
N GLY A 125 -11.07 15.00 -10.06
CA GLY A 125 -10.75 14.03 -11.12
C GLY A 125 -11.86 13.04 -11.48
N PHE A 126 -12.96 12.99 -10.73
CA PHE A 126 -14.15 12.22 -11.09
C PHE A 126 -15.18 13.12 -11.79
N VAL A 127 -15.73 12.65 -12.92
CA VAL A 127 -16.74 13.36 -13.72
C VAL A 127 -18.03 12.54 -13.76
N TYR A 128 -19.18 13.16 -13.45
CA TYR A 128 -20.48 12.55 -13.69
C TYR A 128 -20.79 12.59 -15.19
N ILE A 129 -20.95 11.43 -15.80
CA ILE A 129 -21.44 11.32 -17.18
C ILE A 129 -22.94 11.04 -17.08
N PHE A 130 -23.78 11.97 -17.55
CA PHE A 130 -25.23 11.84 -17.47
C PHE A 130 -25.79 11.15 -18.72
N PRO A 131 -26.32 9.91 -18.62
CA PRO A 131 -27.00 9.27 -19.73
C PRO A 131 -28.40 9.85 -19.91
N LYS A 132 -28.98 9.64 -21.09
CA LYS A 132 -30.39 9.93 -21.37
C LYS A 132 -31.29 9.10 -20.42
N GLY A 133 -32.25 9.75 -19.75
CA GLY A 133 -33.24 9.06 -18.88
C GLY A 133 -33.19 9.42 -17.40
N TYR A 134 -32.30 10.32 -16.97
CA TYR A 134 -32.16 10.76 -15.57
C TYR A 134 -32.40 12.27 -15.44
N ALA A 135 -32.96 12.71 -14.31
CA ALA A 135 -33.18 14.10 -13.95
C ALA A 135 -32.97 14.31 -12.44
N GLU A 136 -32.60 15.52 -12.02
CA GLU A 136 -32.60 15.91 -10.60
C GLU A 136 -33.99 16.47 -10.21
N ASP A 137 -34.38 16.26 -8.96
CA ASP A 137 -35.50 16.96 -8.34
C ASP A 137 -35.07 18.34 -7.80
N ALA A 138 -36.02 19.10 -7.26
CA ALA A 138 -35.75 20.44 -6.71
C ALA A 138 -34.79 20.45 -5.51
N ASN A 139 -34.51 19.29 -4.91
CA ASN A 139 -33.62 19.12 -3.77
C ASN A 139 -32.27 18.50 -4.17
N GLY A 140 -32.01 18.27 -5.46
CA GLY A 140 -30.79 17.63 -5.96
C GLY A 140 -30.79 16.11 -5.83
N ASN A 141 -31.94 15.46 -5.57
CA ASN A 141 -32.02 14.00 -5.58
C ASN A 141 -32.28 13.48 -7.00
N TRP A 142 -31.72 12.31 -7.29
CA TRP A 142 -31.89 11.65 -8.57
C TRP A 142 -33.29 11.04 -8.74
N ARG A 143 -33.91 11.27 -9.90
CA ARG A 143 -35.14 10.62 -10.35
C ARG A 143 -35.07 10.26 -11.85
N CYS A 144 -35.92 9.34 -12.28
CA CYS A 144 -36.03 9.04 -13.70
C CYS A 144 -36.65 10.24 -14.42
N ALA A 145 -36.14 10.52 -15.62
CA ALA A 145 -36.69 11.56 -16.49
C ALA A 145 -38.11 11.16 -16.96
N PRO A 146 -38.94 12.13 -17.39
CA PRO A 146 -40.25 11.83 -17.98
C PRO A 146 -40.16 10.78 -19.09
N GLY A 147 -41.01 9.75 -19.04
CA GLY A 147 -40.99 8.62 -19.96
C GLY A 147 -40.12 7.43 -19.53
N TYR A 148 -39.48 7.50 -18.36
CA TYR A 148 -38.68 6.42 -17.77
C TYR A 148 -39.17 6.11 -16.36
N ALA A 149 -39.03 4.86 -15.93
CA ALA A 149 -39.33 4.42 -14.57
C ALA A 149 -38.36 3.36 -14.08
N GLY A 150 -38.27 3.22 -12.76
CA GLY A 150 -37.46 2.21 -12.09
C GLY A 150 -36.79 2.76 -10.83
N LYS A 151 -35.92 1.94 -10.23
CA LYS A 151 -35.15 2.32 -9.05
C LYS A 151 -33.75 2.72 -9.48
N ILE A 152 -33.36 3.96 -9.19
CA ILE A 152 -32.01 4.45 -9.50
C ILE A 152 -31.02 3.75 -8.58
N PHE A 153 -29.98 3.20 -9.19
CA PHE A 153 -28.76 2.75 -8.53
C PHE A 153 -27.56 3.18 -9.37
N PHE A 154 -26.36 3.09 -8.81
CA PHE A 154 -25.14 3.46 -9.50
C PHE A 154 -24.22 2.26 -9.64
N ASN A 155 -23.68 2.09 -10.84
CA ASN A 155 -22.60 1.15 -11.11
C ASN A 155 -21.29 1.90 -11.20
N CYS A 156 -20.20 1.29 -10.71
CA CYS A 156 -18.85 1.76 -11.03
C CYS A 156 -18.20 0.77 -11.99
N THR A 157 -17.61 1.30 -13.04
CA THR A 157 -16.89 0.52 -14.05
C THR A 157 -15.53 1.15 -14.30
N PHE A 158 -14.53 0.31 -14.61
CA PHE A 158 -13.26 0.82 -15.11
C PHE A 158 -13.48 1.35 -16.52
N LYS A 159 -13.27 2.66 -16.71
CA LYS A 159 -13.18 3.24 -18.06
C LYS A 159 -11.83 2.90 -18.69
N ASP A 160 -10.79 2.83 -17.86
CA ASP A 160 -9.45 2.42 -18.25
C ASP A 160 -8.79 1.67 -17.09
N GLY A 161 -8.56 0.37 -17.29
CA GLY A 161 -7.93 -0.50 -16.31
C GLY A 161 -6.43 -0.23 -16.12
N ALA A 162 -5.75 0.36 -17.10
CA ALA A 162 -4.32 0.69 -16.98
C ALA A 162 -4.09 1.91 -16.10
N ASN A 163 -4.99 2.89 -16.19
CA ASN A 163 -4.92 4.14 -15.42
C ASN A 163 -5.81 4.15 -14.18
N CYS A 164 -6.39 2.99 -13.82
CA CYS A 164 -7.29 2.85 -12.69
C CYS A 164 -8.39 3.91 -12.63
N THR A 165 -8.87 4.33 -13.81
CA THR A 165 -9.87 5.39 -13.93
C THR A 165 -11.24 4.76 -13.84
N MET A 166 -11.93 5.05 -12.75
CA MET A 166 -13.28 4.56 -12.48
C MET A 166 -14.32 5.61 -12.89
N VAL A 167 -15.39 5.15 -13.52
CA VAL A 167 -16.56 5.98 -13.84
C VAL A 167 -17.76 5.44 -13.09
N LYS A 168 -18.54 6.36 -12.53
CA LYS A 168 -19.82 6.06 -11.90
C LYS A 168 -20.93 6.36 -12.91
N GLU A 169 -21.69 5.35 -13.27
CA GLU A 169 -22.79 5.44 -14.24
C GLU A 169 -24.13 5.19 -13.54
N PRO A 170 -25.12 6.09 -13.69
CA PRO A 170 -26.46 5.84 -13.18
C PRO A 170 -27.15 4.75 -14.01
N ALA A 171 -27.82 3.84 -13.30
CA ALA A 171 -28.54 2.71 -13.84
C ALA A 171 -29.94 2.60 -13.21
N GLY A 172 -30.81 1.83 -13.87
CA GLY A 172 -32.12 1.46 -13.32
C GLY A 172 -33.32 2.30 -13.76
N CYS A 173 -33.13 3.37 -14.54
CA CYS A 173 -34.23 4.02 -15.25
C CYS A 173 -34.42 3.37 -16.63
N LEU A 174 -35.50 2.62 -16.78
CA LEU A 174 -35.89 1.97 -18.04
C LEU A 174 -37.01 2.77 -18.71
N PRO A 175 -37.07 2.82 -20.05
CA PRO A 175 -38.17 3.47 -20.75
C PRO A 175 -39.49 2.78 -20.39
N LEU A 176 -40.52 3.58 -20.11
CA LEU A 176 -41.87 3.07 -19.97
C LEU A 176 -42.27 2.50 -21.34
N ALA A 177 -42.67 1.22 -21.37
CA ALA A 177 -43.15 0.60 -22.60
C ALA A 177 -44.32 1.44 -23.15
N MET A 178 -44.18 1.87 -24.41
CA MET A 178 -45.27 2.44 -25.21
C MET A 178 -46.18 1.34 -25.71
#